data_AF-A0A1X2LZ76-F1
#
_entry.id   AF-A0A1X2LZ76-F1
#
_cell.length_a   1.000
_cell.length_b   1.000
_cell.length_c   1.000
_cell.angle_alpha   90.00
_cell.angle_beta   90.00
_cell.angle_gamma   90.00
#
_symmetry.space_group_name_H-M   'P 1'
#
loop_
_entity.id
_entity.type
_entity.pdbx_description
1 polymer ?
#
loop_
_entity_poly.entity_id
_entity_poly.type
_entity_poly.pdbx_seq_one_letter_code
_entity_poly.pdbx_strand_id
1 'polypeptide(L)' 'MLKRVEIEVDDDLVQEVIRRYRVKGAREAVNLALRTLLGEADTADHARDDEYDEFSDPNAWVPRRSSDSG' A
#
# COMPACT_ATOMS: atom_id res chain seq x y z
N MET A 1 2.91 -17.54 -19.19
CA MET A 1 1.74 -18.36 -19.58
C MET A 1 0.90 -18.62 -18.33
N LEU A 2 -0.42 -18.42 -18.38
CA LEU A 2 -1.30 -18.73 -17.24
C LEU A 2 -1.73 -20.20 -17.33
N LYS A 3 -1.60 -20.95 -16.24
CA LYS A 3 -2.17 -22.30 -16.10
C LYS A 3 -3.30 -22.25 -15.08
N ARG A 4 -4.38 -22.99 -15.35
CA ARG A 4 -5.45 -23.22 -14.36
C ARG A 4 -5.02 -24.35 -13.44
N VAL A 5 -5.01 -24.09 -12.14
CA VAL A 5 -4.74 -25.07 -11.09
C VAL A 5 -5.91 -25.02 -10.13
N GLU A 6 -6.45 -26.19 -9.77
CA GLU A 6 -7.51 -26.32 -8.78
C GLU A 6 -6.85 -26.73 -7.46
N ILE A 7 -6.99 -25.89 -6.44
CA ILE A 7 -6.47 -26.09 -5.09
C ILE A 7 -7.56 -25.69 -4.09
N GLU A 8 -7.63 -26.41 -2.98
CA GLU A 8 -8.44 -26.00 -1.84
C GLU A 8 -7.63 -25.04 -0.97
N VAL A 9 -8.25 -23.92 -0.59
CA VAL A 9 -7.63 -22.86 0.21
C VAL A 9 -8.62 -22.44 1.27
N ASP A 10 -8.11 -22.12 2.46
CA ASP A 10 -8.90 -21.55 3.55
C ASP A 10 -9.46 -20.17 3.14
N ASP A 11 -10.79 -20.03 3.15
CA ASP A 11 -11.46 -18.79 2.77
C ASP A 11 -11.13 -17.66 3.75
N ASP A 12 -10.97 -17.94 5.04
CA ASP A 12 -10.67 -16.92 6.04
C ASP A 12 -9.31 -16.27 5.78
N LEU A 13 -8.31 -17.08 5.37
CA LEU A 13 -7.00 -16.58 4.96
C LEU A 13 -7.10 -15.72 3.69
N VAL A 14 -7.93 -16.15 2.73
CA VAL A 14 -8.14 -15.39 1.49
C VAL A 14 -8.80 -14.04 1.78
N GLN A 15 -9.83 -14.01 2.62
CA GLN A 15 -10.51 -12.77 3.01
C GLN A 15 -9.58 -11.81 3.76
N GLU A 16 -8.74 -12.32 4.66
CA GLU A 16 -7.79 -11.47 5.38
C GLU A 16 -6.73 -10.87 4.44
N VAL A 17 -6.25 -11.62 3.44
CA VAL A 17 -5.34 -11.09 2.40
C VAL A 17 -6.05 -10.05 1.53
N ILE A 18 -7.29 -10.32 1.12
CA ILE A 18 -8.13 -9.37 0.37
C ILE A 18 -8.27 -8.06 1.16
N ARG A 19 -8.56 -8.14 2.45
CA ARG A 19 -8.73 -6.99 3.32
C ARG A 19 -7.42 -6.23 3.54
N ARG A 20 -6.33 -6.95 3.82
CA ARG A 20 -5.01 -6.37 4.14
C ARG A 20 -4.37 -5.68 2.95
N TYR A 21 -4.47 -6.28 1.77
CA TYR A 21 -3.82 -5.80 0.55
C TYR A 21 -4.80 -5.17 -0.46
N ARG A 22 -6.08 -5.03 -0.09
CA ARG A 22 -7.16 -4.43 -0.90
C ARG A 22 -7.26 -4.99 -2.33
N VAL A 23 -7.03 -6.29 -2.49
CA VAL A 23 -7.12 -6.96 -3.80
C VAL A 23 -8.56 -7.36 -4.14
N LYS A 24 -8.86 -7.54 -5.42
CA LYS A 24 -10.25 -7.67 -5.93
C LYS A 24 -10.84 -9.07 -5.83
N GLY A 25 -10.06 -10.07 -5.39
CA GLY A 25 -10.58 -11.42 -5.17
C GLY A 25 -9.52 -12.49 -4.92
N ALA A 26 -10.00 -13.72 -4.68
CA ALA A 26 -9.18 -14.86 -4.26
C ALA A 26 -8.01 -15.16 -5.21
N ARG A 27 -8.24 -15.10 -6.52
CA ARG A 27 -7.19 -15.34 -7.52
C ARG A 27 -6.04 -14.34 -7.39
N GLU A 28 -6.39 -13.07 -7.14
CA GLU A 28 -5.41 -12.00 -7.01
C GLU A 28 -4.69 -12.09 -5.67
N ALA A 29 -5.42 -12.41 -4.60
CA ALA A 29 -4.85 -12.67 -3.27
C ALA A 29 -3.81 -13.80 -3.30
N VAL A 30 -4.12 -14.94 -3.93
CA VAL A 30 -3.20 -16.07 -4.05
C VAL A 30 -1.98 -15.71 -4.91
N ASN A 31 -2.19 -15.04 -6.04
CA ASN A 31 -1.08 -14.62 -6.90
C ASN A 31 -0.18 -13.57 -6.22
N LEU A 32 -0.76 -12.66 -5.44
CA LEU A 32 -0.02 -11.70 -4.63
C LEU A 32 0.81 -12.41 -3.56
N ALA A 33 0.22 -13.36 -2.83
CA ALA A 33 0.92 -14.14 -1.81
C ALA A 33 2.10 -14.94 -2.39
N LEU A 34 1.93 -15.51 -3.59
CA LEU A 34 3.02 -16.22 -4.26
C LEU A 34 4.16 -15.27 -4.67
N ARG A 35 3.82 -14.06 -5.15
CA ARG A 35 4.82 -13.04 -5.53
C ARG A 35 5.57 -12.46 -4.34
N THR A 36 4.88 -12.24 -3.21
CA THR A 36 5.53 -11.79 -1.97
C THR A 36 6.47 -12.85 -1.41
N LEU A 37 6.08 -14.14 -1.42
CA LEU A 37 6.95 -15.25 -1.03
C LEU A 37 8.21 -15.38 -1.90
N LEU A 38 8.10 -15.06 -3.19
CA LEU A 38 9.22 -15.06 -4.12
C LEU A 38 10.05 -13.77 -4.09
N GLY A 39 9.66 -12.77 -3.27
CA GLY A 39 10.36 -11.49 -3.18
C GLY A 39 10.18 -10.57 -4.39
N GLU A 40 9.24 -10.86 -5.30
CA GLU A 40 8.96 -10.01 -6.47
C GLU A 40 8.06 -8.80 -6.14
N ALA A 41 7.39 -8.81 -4.98
CA ALA A 41 6.41 -7.80 -4.59
C ALA A 41 7.01 -6.46 -4.12
N ASP A 42 8.32 -6.40 -3.83
CA ASP A 42 9.00 -5.16 -3.37
C ASP A 42 9.16 -4.09 -4.45
N THR A 43 8.66 -4.32 -5.67
CA THR A 43 8.72 -3.33 -6.77
C THR A 43 7.47 -2.50 -6.94
N ALA A 44 6.39 -2.76 -6.20
CA ALA A 44 5.10 -2.08 -6.40
C ALA A 44 4.63 -1.17 -5.26
N ASP A 45 5.26 -1.19 -4.08
CA ASP A 45 4.77 -0.45 -2.88
C ASP A 45 5.76 0.61 -2.34
N HIS A 46 6.78 0.97 -3.11
CA HIS A 46 7.68 2.12 -2.83
C HIS A 46 7.52 3.28 -3.81
N ALA A 47 6.33 3.42 -4.40
CA ALA A 47 5.90 4.65 -5.06
C ALA A 47 4.64 5.20 -4.36
N ARG A 48 4.61 5.16 -3.01
CA ARG A 48 3.84 6.17 -2.28
C ARG A 48 4.69 7.42 -2.34
N ASP A 49 4.28 8.27 -3.26
CA ASP A 49 4.68 9.66 -3.38
C ASP A 49 5.14 10.22 -2.04
N ASP A 50 6.41 10.62 -1.99
CA ASP A 50 6.88 11.71 -1.13
C ASP A 50 6.27 13.05 -1.63
N GLU A 51 4.98 13.08 -1.96
CA GLU A 51 4.23 14.31 -2.07
C GLU A 51 3.99 14.77 -0.64
N TYR A 52 4.93 15.58 -0.15
CA TYR A 52 4.69 16.51 0.94
C TYR A 52 3.44 17.33 0.59
N ASP A 53 2.29 16.92 1.11
CA ASP A 53 1.07 17.69 1.04
C ASP A 53 1.15 18.83 2.05
N GLU A 54 1.41 20.03 1.55
CA GLU A 54 1.54 21.29 2.31
C GLU A 54 0.27 21.67 3.09
N PHE A 55 -0.82 20.91 2.93
CA PHE A 55 -2.06 21.03 3.69
C PHE A 55 -2.12 20.17 4.96
N SER A 56 -1.19 19.22 5.14
CA SER A 56 -1.16 18.32 6.31
C SER A 56 -0.25 18.82 7.44
N ASP A 57 0.54 19.87 7.22
CA ASP A 57 1.40 20.46 8.25
C ASP A 57 0.60 21.51 9.06
N PRO A 58 0.24 21.26 10.33
CA PRO A 58 -0.53 22.19 11.14
C PRO A 58 0.20 23.53 11.38
N ASN A 59 1.50 23.55 11.12
CA ASN A 59 2.33 24.75 11.25
C ASN A 59 2.33 25.63 9.98
N ALA A 60 1.74 25.19 8.87
CA ALA A 60 1.65 25.99 7.63
C ALA A 60 0.85 27.30 7.81
N TRP A 61 0.00 27.37 8.84
CA TRP A 61 -0.81 28.55 9.18
C TRP A 61 -0.17 29.45 10.24
N VAL A 62 1.01 29.11 10.76
CA VAL A 62 1.68 29.95 11.76
C VAL A 62 2.26 31.17 11.05
N PRO A 63 1.71 32.38 11.24
CA PRO A 63 2.27 33.57 10.64
C PRO A 63 3.64 33.77 11.27
N ARG A 64 4.69 33.73 10.45
CA ARG A 64 6.03 34.10 10.90
C ARG A 64 5.96 35.57 11.32
N ARG A 65 5.78 35.83 12.61
CA ARG A 65 5.96 37.17 13.18
C ARG A 65 7.42 37.54 12.92
N SER A 66 7.63 38.37 11.92
CA SER A 66 8.79 39.24 11.84
C SER A 66 8.73 40.22 13.03
N SER A 67 9.14 39.76 14.20
CA SER A 67 9.85 40.59 15.17
C SER A 67 11.33 40.36 14.94
N ASP A 68 12.24 41.30 15.00
CA ASP A 68 12.25 42.75 15.18
C ASP A 68 13.76 43.03 15.19
N SER A 69 14.24 43.99 14.39
CA SER A 69 15.57 44.59 14.60
C SER A 69 15.75 45.75 13.62
N GLY A 70 15.63 46.98 14.14
CA GLY A 70 16.02 48.23 13.49
C GLY A 70 15.34 49.44 14.06
#